data_AF-A0A355BBA8-F1
#
_entry.id   AF-A0A355BBA8-F1
#
_cell.length_a   1.000
_cell.length_b   1.000
_cell.length_c   1.000
_cell.angle_alpha   90.00
_cell.angle_beta   90.00
_cell.angle_gamma   90.00
#
_symmetry.space_group_name_H-M   'P 1'
#
loop_
_entity.id
_entity.type
_entity.pdbx_description
1 polymer ?
#
loop_
_entity_poly.entity_id
_entity_poly.type
_entity_poly.pdbx_seq_one_letter_code
_entity_poly.pdbx_strand_id
1 'polypeptide(L)' 'MKGNSQRGHLLSSGMFGIKSVHEKGVFLTSRQIEAARIAATRFMKREGQLWINVFPDKPITKKPLEVRMGKG' A
#
# COMPACT_ATOMS: atom_id res chain seq x y z
N MET A 1 -5.73 -12.68 -4.61
CA MET A 1 -6.79 -11.68 -4.88
C MET A 1 -7.19 -11.83 -6.32
N LYS A 2 -8.50 -11.88 -6.63
CA LYS A 2 -8.94 -11.73 -8.02
C LYS A 2 -8.45 -10.35 -8.51
N GLY A 3 -7.86 -10.30 -9.70
CA GLY A 3 -7.21 -9.12 -10.26
C GLY A 3 -8.20 -8.03 -10.69
N ASN A 4 -7.78 -7.22 -11.66
CA ASN A 4 -8.54 -6.15 -12.33
C ASN A 4 -9.56 -5.38 -11.45
N SER A 5 -9.05 -4.41 -10.67
CA SER A 5 -9.92 -3.54 -9.86
C SER A 5 -10.78 -2.64 -10.74
N GLN A 6 -12.10 -2.75 -10.58
CA GLN A 6 -13.08 -1.92 -11.30
C GLN A 6 -13.29 -0.54 -10.65
N ARG A 7 -12.73 -0.29 -9.46
CA ARG A 7 -12.89 0.96 -8.70
C ARG A 7 -11.53 1.53 -8.26
N GLY A 8 -11.48 2.84 -8.03
CA GLY A 8 -10.28 3.53 -7.54
C GLY A 8 -9.11 3.59 -8.54
N HIS A 9 -9.37 3.41 -9.83
CA HIS A 9 -8.37 3.44 -10.90
C HIS A 9 -8.26 4.80 -11.61
N LEU A 10 -9.14 5.74 -11.28
CA LEU A 10 -9.15 7.11 -11.79
C LEU A 10 -8.55 8.06 -10.74
N LEU A 11 -7.96 9.16 -11.21
CA LEU A 11 -7.44 10.22 -10.36
C LEU A 11 -8.59 11.12 -9.89
N SER A 12 -8.61 11.46 -8.60
CA SER A 12 -9.63 12.34 -8.00
C SER A 12 -9.07 13.64 -7.41
N SER A 13 -7.83 13.61 -6.93
CA SER A 13 -7.29 14.65 -6.03
C SER A 13 -6.02 15.30 -6.55
N GLY A 14 -5.64 15.03 -7.81
CA GLY A 14 -4.42 15.54 -8.41
C GLY A 14 -4.35 15.24 -9.91
N MET A 15 -3.41 15.90 -10.58
CA MET A 15 -3.19 15.74 -12.03
C MET A 15 -2.34 14.51 -12.37
N PHE A 16 -1.50 14.06 -11.43
CA PHE A 16 -0.55 12.98 -11.63
C PHE A 16 -0.65 11.96 -10.50
N GLY A 17 -0.35 10.70 -10.81
CA GLY A 17 -0.32 9.63 -9.82
C GLY A 17 0.26 8.33 -10.40
N ILE A 18 0.50 7.37 -9.51
CA ILE A 18 0.99 6.04 -9.87
C ILE A 18 -0.14 5.02 -9.75
N LYS A 19 -0.23 4.12 -10.73
CA LYS A 19 -1.17 2.99 -10.73
C LYS A 19 -0.41 1.68 -10.80
N SER A 20 -0.95 0.65 -10.15
CA SER A 20 -0.43 -0.70 -10.32
C SER A 20 -0.78 -1.23 -11.71
N VAL A 21 0.22 -1.78 -12.39
CA VAL A 21 0.07 -2.55 -13.65
C VAL A 21 0.32 -4.04 -13.44
N HIS A 22 0.43 -4.48 -12.19
CA HIS A 22 0.76 -5.85 -11.84
C HIS A 22 -0.42 -6.80 -12.13
N GLU A 23 -0.14 -7.97 -12.67
CA GLU A 23 -1.16 -8.95 -13.07
C GLU A 23 -1.93 -9.54 -11.88
N LYS A 24 -1.28 -9.63 -10.73
CA LYS A 24 -1.83 -10.21 -9.49
C LYS A 24 -1.93 -9.15 -8.39
N GLY A 25 -2.93 -9.28 -7.52
CA GLY A 25 -3.03 -8.44 -6.33
C GLY A 25 -1.90 -8.70 -5.33
N VAL A 26 -1.40 -7.62 -4.71
CA VAL A 26 -0.27 -7.62 -3.78
C VAL A 26 -0.71 -7.02 -2.45
N PHE A 27 -0.16 -7.50 -1.34
CA PHE A 27 -0.33 -6.86 -0.03
C PHE A 27 0.64 -5.72 0.14
N LEU A 28 0.11 -4.54 0.44
CA LEU A 28 0.90 -3.37 0.78
C LEU A 28 0.87 -3.16 2.29
N THR A 29 2.05 -3.16 2.92
CA THR A 29 2.17 -2.98 4.36
C THR A 29 2.20 -1.49 4.74
N SER A 30 1.79 -1.16 5.96
CA SER A 30 1.89 0.20 6.51
C SER A 30 3.32 0.75 6.44
N ARG A 31 4.32 -0.10 6.70
CA ARG A 31 5.75 0.25 6.61
C ARG A 31 6.18 0.65 5.19
N GLN A 32 5.69 -0.05 4.18
CA GLN A 32 5.99 0.27 2.77
C GLN A 32 5.32 1.59 2.35
N ILE A 33 4.07 1.82 2.75
CA ILE A 33 3.34 3.07 2.49
C ILE A 33 4.10 4.25 3.10
N GLU A 34 4.53 4.12 4.36
CA GLU A 34 5.24 5.19 5.06
C GLU A 34 6.64 5.45 4.48
N ALA A 35 7.37 4.39 4.12
CA ALA A 35 8.66 4.52 3.45
C ALA A 35 8.53 5.28 2.11
N ALA A 36 7.51 4.95 1.31
CA ALA A 36 7.24 5.64 0.05
C ALA A 36 6.84 7.10 0.27
N ARG A 37 5.99 7.39 1.27
CA ARG A 37 5.57 8.74 1.64
C ARG A 37 6.77 9.61 2.02
N ILE A 38 7.66 9.09 2.88
CA ILE A 38 8.86 9.81 3.32
C ILE A 38 9.79 10.06 2.13
N ALA A 39 10.03 9.06 1.27
CA ALA A 39 10.89 9.20 0.11
C ALA A 39 10.37 10.28 -0.87
N ALA A 40 9.09 10.24 -1.20
CA ALA A 40 8.46 11.24 -2.08
C ALA A 40 8.50 12.65 -1.45
N THR A 41 8.15 12.76 -0.17
CA THR A 41 8.16 14.05 0.55
C THR A 41 9.55 14.66 0.63
N ARG A 42 10.60 13.84 0.82
CA ARG A 42 11.99 14.27 0.81
C ARG A 42 12.43 14.77 -0.56
N PHE A 43 12.06 14.05 -1.62
CA PHE A 43 12.40 14.44 -2.99
C PHE A 43 11.73 15.77 -3.38
N MET A 44 10.47 15.96 -3.00
CA MET A 44 9.72 17.19 -3.23
C MET A 44 10.14 18.35 -2.30
N LYS A 45 11.08 18.13 -1.35
CA LYS A 45 11.48 19.12 -0.33
C LYS A 45 10.28 19.71 0.45
N ARG A 46 9.23 18.91 0.65
CA ARG A 46 7.95 19.30 1.29
C ARG A 46 7.14 20.37 0.53
N GLU A 47 7.44 20.59 -0.75
CA GLU A 47 6.63 21.43 -1.62
C GLU A 47 5.48 20.62 -2.20
N GLY A 48 4.27 21.20 -2.20
CA GLY A 48 3.06 20.52 -2.64
C GLY A 48 2.50 19.53 -1.62
N GLN A 49 1.47 18.80 -2.04
CA GLN A 49 0.75 17.84 -1.23
C GLN A 49 0.86 16.45 -1.86
N LEU A 50 0.74 15.41 -1.04
CA LEU A 50 0.78 14.02 -1.47
C LEU A 50 -0.44 13.29 -0.92
N TRP A 51 -1.18 12.64 -1.81
CA TRP A 51 -2.39 11.90 -1.48
C TRP A 51 -2.10 10.40 -1.51
N ILE A 52 -2.50 9.71 -0.44
CA ILE A 52 -2.40 8.25 -0.35
C ILE A 52 -3.82 7.69 -0.40
N ASN A 53 -4.16 7.05 -1.52
CA ASN A 53 -5.50 6.53 -1.78
C ASN A 53 -5.67 5.06 -1.36
N VAL A 54 -4.75 4.53 -0.55
CA VAL A 54 -4.73 3.13 -0.09
C VAL A 54 -4.52 3.08 1.41
N PHE A 55 -5.20 2.15 2.08
CA PHE A 55 -5.08 1.95 3.52
C PHE A 55 -4.91 0.44 3.83
N PRO A 56 -3.98 0.05 4.72
CA PRO A 56 -3.78 -1.34 5.10
C PRO A 56 -4.83 -1.74 6.15
N ASP A 57 -6.03 -2.04 5.69
CA ASP A 57 -7.19 -2.41 6.51
C ASP A 57 -7.12 -3.84 7.04
N LYS A 58 -6.52 -4.75 6.27
CA LYS A 58 -6.49 -6.18 6.60
C LYS A 58 -5.37 -6.52 7.60
N PRO A 59 -5.68 -6.99 8.83
CA PRO A 59 -4.67 -7.50 9.74
C PRO A 59 -4.09 -8.84 9.22
N ILE A 60 -2.78 -8.99 9.30
CA ILE A 60 -2.06 -10.23 8.95
C ILE A 60 -1.29 -10.68 10.20
N THR A 61 -1.68 -11.83 10.75
CA THR A 61 -1.08 -12.41 11.95
C THR A 61 0.10 -13.31 11.60
N LYS A 62 1.09 -13.39 12.49
CA LYS A 62 2.22 -14.33 12.39
C LYS A 62 2.41 -15.02 13.73
N LYS A 63 2.58 -16.34 13.71
CA LYS A 63 2.94 -17.11 14.92
C LYS A 63 4.36 -16.75 15.36
N PRO A 64 4.64 -16.73 16.68
CA PRO A 64 6.00 -16.53 17.17
C PRO A 64 6.93 -17.63 16.65
N LEU A 65 8.23 -17.38 16.73
CA LEU A 65 9.23 -18.40 16.40
C LEU A 65 9.16 -19.52 17.46
N GLU A 66 9.60 -20.74 17.10
CA GLU A 66 9.75 -21.90 18.00
C GLU A 66 8.45 -22.60 18.47
N VAL A 67 7.28 -22.23 17.95
CA VAL A 67 6.02 -22.96 18.24
C VAL A 67 5.72 -24.02 17.18
N ARG A 68 5.19 -25.17 17.61
CA ARG A 68 4.68 -26.21 16.70
C ARG A 68 3.40 -25.71 16.00
N MET A 69 3.12 -26.29 14.83
CA MET A 69 1.88 -26.03 14.08
C MET A 69 0.64 -26.49 14.88
N GLY A 70 -0.49 -25.79 14.70
CA GLY A 70 -1.75 -26.04 15.41
C GLY A 70 -2.11 -24.96 16.43
N LYS A 71 -3.12 -25.23 17.27
CA LYS A 71 -3.65 -24.39 18.38
C LYS A 71 -4.47 -23.13 18.05
N GLY A 72 -4.83 -22.91 16.78
CA GLY A 72 -5.41 -21.63 16.36
C GLY A 72 -4.31 -20.60 16.25
#